data_AF-A0A849QRK5-F1
#
_entry.id   AF-A0A849QRK5-F1
#
_cell.length_a   1.000
_cell.length_b   1.000
_cell.length_c   1.000
_cell.angle_alpha   90.00
_cell.angle_beta   90.00
_cell.angle_gamma   90.00
#
_symmetry.space_group_name_H-M   'P 1'
#
loop_
_entity.id
_entity.type
_entity.pdbx_description
1 polymer ?
#
loop_
_entity_poly.entity_id
_entity_poly.type
_entity_poly.pdbx_seq_one_letter_code
_entity_poly.pdbx_strand_id
1 'polypeptide(L)' 'MKRTTNALINEKSPYLLQHAHNPVDWFPWGKEALSRAGNEDKPIFLSIGYSTCHW' A
#
# COMPACT_ATOMS: atom_id res chain seq x y z
N MET A 1 13.16 7.18 -14.81
CA MET A 1 12.04 6.40 -14.25
C MET A 1 11.08 7.36 -13.55
N LYS A 2 9.79 7.33 -13.88
CA LYS A 2 8.78 8.16 -13.20
C LYS A 2 8.67 7.67 -11.76
N ARG A 3 8.96 8.52 -10.76
CA ARG A 3 8.67 8.19 -9.37
C ARG A 3 7.17 8.36 -9.17
N THR A 4 6.44 7.25 -9.17
CA THR A 4 5.03 7.22 -8.79
C THR A 4 4.95 7.21 -7.27
N THR A 5 4.08 8.02 -6.68
CA THR A 5 3.86 8.03 -5.23
C THR A 5 2.46 7.48 -4.98
N ASN A 6 2.37 6.41 -4.19
CA ASN A 6 1.10 5.80 -3.81
C ASN A 6 0.59 6.35 -2.46
N ALA A 7 -0.54 5.86 -1.98
CA ALA A 7 -1.21 6.39 -0.79
C ALA A 7 -0.40 6.23 0.51
N LEU A 8 0.59 5.32 0.55
CA LEU A 8 1.42 5.09 1.74
C LEU A 8 2.29 6.29 2.13
N ILE A 9 2.43 7.31 1.27
CA ILE A 9 3.14 8.55 1.61
C ILE A 9 2.52 9.30 2.80
N ASN A 10 1.25 9.06 3.11
CA ASN A 10 0.53 9.69 4.21
C ASN A 10 0.58 8.90 5.52
N GLU A 11 1.22 7.72 5.52
CA GLU A 11 1.34 6.88 6.71
C GLU A 11 2.45 7.36 7.64
N LYS A 12 2.32 7.04 8.93
CA LYS A 12 3.35 7.37 9.94
C LYS A 12 4.42 6.30 10.07
N SER A 13 4.11 5.06 9.65
CA SER A 13 5.01 3.92 9.80
C SER A 13 6.21 4.07 8.86
N PRO A 14 7.46 4.05 9.38
CA PRO A 14 8.65 4.09 8.53
C PRO A 14 8.69 2.93 7.52
N TYR A 15 8.19 1.75 7.92
CA TYR A 15 8.09 0.59 7.06
C TYR A 15 7.17 0.86 5.85
N LEU A 16 6.00 1.44 6.07
CA LEU A 16 5.07 1.75 4.98
C LEU A 16 5.59 2.88 4.08
N LEU A 17 6.19 3.92 4.67
CA LEU A 17 6.80 5.03 3.92
C LEU A 17 7.91 4.57 2.98
N GLN A 18 8.68 3.54 3.34
CA GLN A 18 9.69 2.95 2.48
C GLN A 18 9.11 2.37 1.18
N HIS A 19 7.82 2.01 1.16
CA HIS A 19 7.09 1.49 0.01
C HIS A 19 6.28 2.55 -0.75
N ALA A 20 6.30 3.82 -0.32
CA ALA A 20 5.48 4.89 -0.89
C ALA A 20 5.78 5.22 -2.36
N HIS A 21 6.99 4.90 -2.82
CA HIS A 21 7.43 5.13 -4.20
C HIS A 21 7.57 3.85 -5.04
N ASN A 22 7.10 2.72 -4.53
CA ASN A 22 7.06 1.48 -5.29
C ASN A 22 6.08 1.61 -6.46
N PRO A 23 6.31 0.88 -7.57
CA PRO A 23 5.46 0.97 -8.75
C PRO A 23 4.04 0.39 -8.53
N VAL A 24 3.86 -0.41 -7.48
CA VAL A 24 2.55 -0.91 -7.05
C VAL A 24 1.77 0.23 -6.38
N ASP A 25 0.52 0.41 -6.78
CA ASP A 25 -0.42 1.38 -6.20
C ASP A 25 -0.92 0.89 -4.84
N TRP A 26 -0.04 0.92 -3.83
CA TRP A 26 -0.37 0.47 -2.48
C TRP A 26 -1.33 1.42 -1.76
N PHE A 27 -2.28 0.82 -1.03
CA PHE A 27 -3.17 1.49 -0.10
C PHE A 27 -2.90 1.01 1.32
N PRO A 28 -3.01 1.88 2.35
CA PRO A 28 -3.11 1.41 3.72
C PRO A 28 -4.41 0.62 3.89
N TRP A 29 -4.42 -0.30 4.86
CA TRP A 29 -5.63 -1.05 5.17
C TRP A 29 -6.72 -0.12 5.70
N GLY A 30 -7.89 -0.12 5.09
CA GLY A 30 -8.98 0.76 5.49
C GLY A 30 -10.17 0.76 4.54
N LYS A 31 -11.16 1.61 4.85
CA LYS A 31 -12.43 1.70 4.10
C LYS A 31 -12.20 2.03 2.63
N GLU A 32 -11.26 2.90 2.30
CA GLU A 32 -10.96 3.29 0.91
C GLU A 32 -10.55 2.09 0.05
N ALA A 33 -9.58 1.29 0.52
CA ALA A 33 -9.13 0.08 -0.18
C ALA A 33 -10.27 -0.94 -0.35
N LEU A 34 -11.06 -1.16 0.71
CA LEU A 34 -12.21 -2.08 0.69
C LEU A 34 -13.31 -1.62 -0.26
N SER A 35 -13.68 -0.33 -0.23
CA SER A 35 -14.69 0.24 -1.11
C SER A 35 -14.24 0.21 -2.57
N ARG A 36 -12.98 0.52 -2.85
CA ARG A 36 -12.43 0.45 -4.21
C ARG A 36 -12.46 -0.98 -4.76
N ALA A 37 -12.05 -1.97 -3.96
CA ALA A 37 -12.11 -3.38 -4.35
C ALA A 37 -13.54 -3.82 -4.71
N GLY A 38 -14.54 -3.45 -3.91
CA GLY A 38 -15.94 -3.74 -4.20
C GLY A 38 -16.49 -3.00 -5.43
N ASN A 39 -16.14 -1.72 -5.59
CA ASN A 39 -16.60 -0.91 -6.72
C ASN A 39 -15.98 -1.34 -8.06
N GLU A 40 -14.72 -1.80 -8.04
CA GLU A 40 -14.01 -2.24 -9.23
C GLU A 40 -14.17 -3.75 -9.51
N ASP A 41 -14.86 -4.48 -8.64
CA ASP A 41 -14.97 -5.95 -8.68
C ASP A 41 -13.60 -6.65 -8.81
N LYS A 42 -12.65 -6.21 -7.96
CA LYS A 42 -11.28 -6.74 -7.95
C LYS A 42 -10.94 -7.34 -6.59
N PRO A 43 -10.22 -8.48 -6.55
CA PRO A 43 -9.75 -9.05 -5.31
C PRO A 43 -8.69 -8.17 -4.65
N ILE A 44 -8.54 -8.30 -3.33
CA ILE A 44 -7.50 -7.61 -2.56
C ILE A 44 -6.26 -8.49 -2.45
N PHE A 45 -5.12 -7.96 -2.88
CA PHE A 45 -3.82 -8.50 -2.53
C PHE A 45 -3.35 -7.88 -1.21
N LEU A 46 -3.41 -8.64 -0.11
CA LEU A 46 -3.00 -8.18 1.21
C LEU A 46 -1.56 -8.61 1.51
N SER A 47 -0.66 -7.63 1.68
CA SER A 47 0.73 -7.84 2.09
C SER A 47 0.95 -7.30 3.50
N ILE A 48 1.44 -8.15 4.40
CA ILE A 48 1.70 -7.81 5.81
C ILE A 48 3.18 -8.02 6.09
N GLY A 49 3.82 -7.04 6.73
CA GLY A 49 5.21 -7.13 7.14
C GLY A 49 5.59 -6.05 8.14
N TYR A 50 6.86 -6.04 8.52
CA TYR A 50 7.44 -5.12 9.48
C TYR A 50 8.93 -4.89 9.15
N SER A 51 9.53 -3.81 9.66
CA SER A 51 10.85 -3.33 9.24
C SER A 51 12.03 -4.28 9.49
N THR A 52 11.89 -5.24 10.39
CA THR A 52 12.93 -6.23 10.72
C THR A 52 12.57 -7.65 10.30
N CYS A 53 11.61 -7.79 9.37
CA CYS A 53 11.31 -9.05 8.72
C CYS A 53 12.45 -9.39 7.73
N HIS A 54 12.99 -10.60 7.82
CA HIS A 54 14.10 -11.07 6.98
C HIS A 54 13.66 -12.13 5.94
N TRP A 55 12.36 -12.40 5.87
CA TRP A 55 11.80 -13.40 4.97
C TRP A 55 11.54 -12.85 3.58
#